data_AF-A0A7S4C0L5-F1
#
_entry.id   AF-A0A7S4C0L5-F1
#
_cell.length_a   1.000
_cell.length_b   1.000
_cell.length_c   1.000
_cell.angle_alpha   90.00
_cell.angle_beta   90.00
_cell.angle_gamma   90.00
#
_symmetry.space_group_name_H-M   'P 1'
#
loop_
_entity.id
_entity.type
_entity.pdbx_description
1 polymer ?
#
loop_
_entity_poly.entity_id
_entity_poly.type
_entity_poly.pdbx_seq_one_letter_code
_entity_poly.pdbx_strand_id
1 'polypeptide(L)'
;MSLAALKKQLKERGLSQTGEKADLLRRLDIYAKGELHKLSDGRNACALKAGELRKELAQRGLPCDLSIESRDELLARLIDSLKQENGGSAGGDKQSGEVGGGGDGVDGGDDDMLAVDVARQVLMLGQGGDYDSLLSLAGARVSRSSPFAQLRKNYLNLARLIHPDKLSSKFNEATKAFQELVRAFEALSSPEPPPAAETGKRAKAQGPALARSNANCFRTRVFCPRCSAEWATADAGVEKYEYNFMMQGIKTFCCARCLCEFGCVTATHRCPLCSKPFEYHPNDYHRMVSCGNAKCKGEFGFWLYPVPPRVEKGLRDELKKQQEAAMKSREAAMARLQRAQRKAPSWSAEQAKKQAEKLFVRGLIDSCPRCGFEPPRSEADSDSLKMHLDGCTDARKHELHRRAVRDAEEAATKKRAREDAQGEAKNLAAWQFLGGSTESMWLLTDTQLAKQCELRGVNVEGKDRDELLAALAAATNRKALTDGGQTGASAGAGVSTGLTVDSLPSNLHSMNLRQLKSVCAAHGIKPKGTTPDEVIKELERAMYGSSEPLLLE
;
A
#
# COMPACT_ATOMS: atom_id res chain seq x y z
N MET A 1 33.87 -39.63 14.66
CA MET A 1 34.14 -39.61 13.21
C MET A 1 34.95 -38.38 12.82
N SER A 2 35.88 -38.51 11.88
CA SER A 2 36.63 -37.39 11.30
C SER A 2 35.74 -36.59 10.34
N LEU A 3 36.06 -35.31 10.12
CA LEU A 3 35.28 -34.39 9.27
C LEU A 3 35.26 -34.86 7.81
N ALA A 4 36.37 -35.43 7.32
CA ALA A 4 36.46 -36.05 6.00
C ALA A 4 35.52 -37.26 5.86
N ALA A 5 35.42 -38.10 6.90
CA ALA A 5 34.51 -39.26 6.89
C ALA A 5 33.03 -38.83 6.90
N LEU A 6 32.69 -37.76 7.62
CA LEU A 6 31.32 -37.20 7.62
C LEU A 6 30.91 -36.63 6.25
N LYS A 7 31.80 -35.87 5.61
CA LYS A 7 31.56 -35.35 4.25
C LYS A 7 31.41 -36.47 3.22
N LYS A 8 32.19 -37.55 3.34
CA LYS A 8 32.07 -38.74 2.48
C LYS A 8 30.70 -39.41 2.64
N GLN A 9 30.24 -39.63 3.87
CA GLN A 9 28.91 -40.23 4.12
C GLN A 9 27.75 -39.34 3.63
N LEU A 10 27.86 -38.02 3.78
CA LEU A 10 26.85 -37.10 3.24
C LEU A 10 26.83 -37.12 1.71
N LYS A 11 28.01 -37.26 1.05
CA LYS A 11 28.11 -37.40 -0.40
C LYS A 11 27.42 -38.66 -0.92
N GLU A 12 27.65 -39.80 -0.27
CA GLU A 12 27.04 -41.09 -0.63
C GLU A 12 25.50 -41.05 -0.52
N ARG A 13 24.98 -40.17 0.35
CA ARG A 13 23.54 -39.98 0.58
C ARG A 13 22.94 -38.78 -0.17
N GLY A 14 23.71 -38.11 -1.03
CA GLY A 14 23.24 -36.96 -1.81
C GLY A 14 22.95 -35.67 -1.01
N LEU A 15 23.54 -35.51 0.18
CA LEU A 15 23.31 -34.38 1.08
C LEU A 15 24.42 -33.32 0.99
N SER A 16 24.10 -32.09 1.41
CA SER A 16 25.06 -30.98 1.41
C SER A 16 26.22 -31.22 2.38
N GLN A 17 27.45 -30.98 1.88
CA GLN A 17 28.70 -31.13 2.63
C GLN A 17 29.19 -29.82 3.28
N THR A 18 28.40 -28.74 3.22
CA THR A 18 28.77 -27.39 3.69
C THR A 18 28.46 -27.19 5.18
N GLY A 19 29.35 -26.55 5.94
CA GLY A 19 29.13 -26.25 7.36
C GLY A 19 30.12 -26.95 8.30
N GLU A 20 29.96 -26.72 9.59
CA GLU A 20 30.85 -27.23 10.63
C GLU A 20 30.51 -28.68 10.99
N LYS A 21 31.39 -29.33 11.76
CA LYS A 21 31.22 -30.75 12.16
C LYS A 21 29.85 -31.02 12.81
N ALA A 22 29.33 -30.06 13.58
CA ALA A 22 28.03 -30.16 14.23
C ALA A 22 26.86 -30.18 13.21
N ASP A 23 26.91 -29.35 12.18
CA ASP A 23 25.89 -29.29 11.12
C ASP A 23 25.86 -30.57 10.30
N LEU A 24 27.03 -31.12 9.99
CA LEU A 24 27.16 -32.37 9.24
C LEU A 24 26.59 -33.56 10.03
N LEU A 25 26.81 -33.60 11.34
CA LEU A 25 26.21 -34.60 12.23
C LEU A 25 24.68 -34.43 12.32
N ARG A 26 24.21 -33.18 12.46
CA ARG A 26 22.76 -32.88 12.47
C ARG A 26 22.08 -33.35 11.20
N ARG A 27 22.67 -33.14 10.01
CA ARG A 27 22.11 -33.63 8.74
C ARG A 27 22.04 -35.15 8.64
N LEU A 28 23.05 -35.86 9.17
CA LEU A 28 23.02 -37.32 9.21
C LEU A 28 21.92 -37.85 10.15
N ASP A 29 21.68 -37.17 11.27
CA ASP A 29 20.58 -37.48 12.20
C ASP A 29 19.21 -37.22 11.57
N ILE A 30 19.02 -36.08 10.91
CA ILE A 30 17.79 -35.77 10.16
C ILE A 30 17.55 -36.81 9.07
N TYR A 31 18.58 -37.21 8.32
CA TYR A 31 18.46 -38.26 7.30
C TYR A 31 18.06 -39.61 7.89
N ALA A 32 18.64 -40.01 9.03
CA ALA A 32 18.29 -41.25 9.71
C ALA A 32 16.84 -41.24 10.21
N LYS A 33 16.38 -40.11 10.76
CA LYS A 33 14.97 -39.93 11.16
C LYS A 33 14.02 -39.95 9.95
N GLY A 34 14.44 -39.41 8.81
CA GLY A 34 13.70 -39.47 7.55
C GLY A 34 13.61 -40.86 6.92
N GLU A 35 14.53 -41.78 7.24
CA GLU A 35 14.39 -43.20 6.86
C GLU A 35 13.35 -43.94 7.72
N LEU A 36 13.19 -43.52 8.98
CA LEU A 36 12.20 -44.10 9.90
C LEU A 36 10.78 -43.59 9.63
N HIS A 37 10.66 -42.33 9.20
CA HIS A 37 9.39 -41.67 8.91
C HIS A 37 9.37 -41.23 7.44
N LYS A 38 9.16 -42.21 6.56
CA LYS A 38 9.08 -42.01 5.12
C LYS A 38 7.77 -41.32 4.74
N LEU A 39 7.80 -40.62 3.61
CA LEU A 39 6.62 -40.06 2.97
C LEU A 39 5.68 -41.19 2.53
N SER A 40 4.43 -40.83 2.19
CA SER A 40 3.41 -41.78 1.72
C SER A 40 3.80 -42.56 0.46
N ASP A 41 4.77 -42.06 -0.30
CA ASP A 41 5.35 -42.69 -1.49
C ASP A 41 6.61 -43.53 -1.20
N GLY A 42 6.96 -43.72 0.07
CA GLY A 42 8.12 -44.50 0.52
C GLY A 42 9.47 -43.79 0.36
N ARG A 43 9.50 -42.51 -0.06
CA ARG A 43 10.75 -41.75 -0.18
C ARG A 43 11.14 -41.11 1.16
N ASN A 44 12.45 -40.95 1.37
CA ASN A 44 12.99 -40.19 2.49
C ASN A 44 12.79 -38.69 2.23
N ALA A 45 12.26 -37.96 3.22
CA ALA A 45 12.04 -36.51 3.13
C ALA A 45 13.30 -35.73 2.71
N CYS A 46 14.48 -36.19 3.10
CA CYS A 46 15.76 -35.56 2.74
C CYS A 46 16.11 -35.65 1.24
N ALA A 47 15.49 -36.57 0.50
CA ALA A 47 15.67 -36.71 -0.95
C ALA A 47 14.82 -35.73 -1.78
N LEU A 48 13.90 -34.99 -1.14
CA LEU A 48 13.02 -34.05 -1.83
C LEU A 48 13.78 -32.83 -2.36
N LYS A 49 13.47 -32.43 -3.60
CA LYS A 49 13.96 -31.15 -4.15
C LYS A 49 13.31 -29.98 -3.41
N ALA A 50 13.94 -28.80 -3.43
CA ALA A 50 13.46 -27.62 -2.69
C ALA A 50 12.02 -27.19 -3.07
N GLY A 51 11.55 -27.47 -4.28
CA GLY A 51 10.16 -27.25 -4.66
C GLY A 51 9.20 -28.28 -4.04
N GLU A 52 9.60 -29.55 -4.01
CA GLU A 52 8.81 -30.66 -3.49
C GLU A 52 8.71 -30.61 -1.96
N LEU A 53 9.80 -30.29 -1.26
CA LEU A 53 9.83 -30.09 0.19
C LEU A 53 8.82 -29.02 0.62
N ARG A 54 8.78 -27.89 -0.11
CA ARG A 54 7.82 -26.80 0.17
C ARG A 54 6.37 -27.23 -0.06
N LYS A 55 6.14 -28.05 -1.09
CA LYS A 55 4.83 -28.63 -1.39
C LYS A 55 4.35 -29.56 -0.29
N GLU A 56 5.24 -30.41 0.25
CA GLU A 56 4.91 -31.35 1.33
C GLU A 56 4.70 -30.65 2.67
N LEU A 57 5.49 -29.62 2.98
CA LEU A 57 5.30 -28.77 4.15
C LEU A 57 3.98 -28.00 4.07
N ALA A 58 3.67 -27.38 2.93
CA ALA A 58 2.43 -26.64 2.72
C ALA A 58 1.19 -27.54 2.81
N GLN A 59 1.25 -28.76 2.30
CA GLN A 59 0.16 -29.75 2.43
C GLN A 59 -0.13 -30.11 3.89
N ARG A 60 0.87 -30.05 4.77
CA ARG A 60 0.76 -30.34 6.20
C ARG A 60 0.59 -29.08 7.06
N GLY A 61 0.37 -27.91 6.43
CA GLY A 61 0.21 -26.64 7.14
C GLY A 61 1.47 -26.15 7.86
N LEU A 62 2.64 -26.68 7.50
CA LEU A 62 3.93 -26.29 8.07
C LEU A 62 4.55 -25.11 7.30
N PRO A 63 5.41 -24.31 7.96
CA PRO A 63 6.18 -23.27 7.28
C PRO A 63 6.97 -23.85 6.11
N CYS A 64 6.89 -23.20 4.95
CA CYS A 64 7.51 -23.66 3.70
C CYS A 64 8.41 -22.61 3.07
N ASP A 65 8.78 -21.57 3.82
CA ASP A 65 9.59 -20.46 3.32
C ASP A 65 11.07 -20.64 3.69
N LEU A 66 11.88 -20.90 2.66
CA LEU A 66 13.35 -21.00 2.76
C LEU A 66 14.03 -19.65 2.99
N SER A 67 13.29 -18.54 2.92
CA SER A 67 13.81 -17.19 3.25
C SER A 67 13.76 -16.90 4.75
N ILE A 68 13.05 -17.71 5.53
CA ILE A 68 12.86 -17.55 6.98
C ILE A 68 13.58 -18.65 7.75
N GLU A 69 13.58 -19.89 7.26
CA GLU A 69 14.19 -21.05 7.93
C GLU A 69 15.11 -21.83 6.99
N SER A 70 16.16 -22.43 7.55
CA SER A 70 17.11 -23.23 6.78
C SER A 70 16.47 -24.54 6.30
N ARG A 71 16.97 -25.07 5.18
CA ARG A 71 16.47 -26.35 4.61
C ARG A 71 16.51 -27.50 5.63
N ASP A 72 17.50 -27.52 6.51
CA ASP A 72 17.65 -28.57 7.52
C ASP A 72 16.56 -28.46 8.62
N GLU A 73 16.18 -27.25 9.02
CA GLU A 73 15.09 -27.01 9.99
C GLU A 73 13.72 -27.38 9.41
N LEU A 74 13.50 -27.05 8.13
CA LEU A 74 12.30 -27.42 7.41
C LEU A 74 12.16 -28.95 7.25
N LEU A 75 13.27 -29.65 6.98
CA LEU A 75 13.29 -31.11 6.91
C LEU A 75 12.99 -31.76 8.27
N ALA A 76 13.57 -31.24 9.36
CA ALA A 76 13.31 -31.73 10.70
C ALA A 76 11.81 -31.62 11.06
N ARG A 77 11.17 -30.48 10.76
CA ARG A 77 9.73 -30.31 11.02
C ARG A 77 8.83 -31.19 10.17
N LEU A 78 9.19 -31.42 8.90
CA LEU A 78 8.45 -32.36 8.05
C LEU A 78 8.50 -33.77 8.64
N ILE A 79 9.68 -34.21 9.10
CA ILE A 79 9.87 -35.53 9.71
C ILE A 79 9.11 -35.65 11.05
N ASP A 80 9.10 -34.58 11.86
CA ASP A 80 8.33 -34.57 13.11
C ASP A 80 6.81 -34.64 12.87
N SER A 81 6.31 -34.01 11.81
CA SER A 81 4.90 -34.14 11.39
C SER A 81 4.58 -35.53 10.85
N LEU A 82 5.47 -36.14 10.06
CA LEU A 82 5.31 -37.53 9.59
C LEU A 82 5.30 -38.52 10.77
N LYS A 83 6.05 -38.23 11.83
CA LYS A 83 6.02 -38.99 13.08
C LYS A 83 4.68 -38.84 13.82
N GLN A 84 4.06 -37.67 13.78
CA GLN A 84 2.74 -37.41 14.40
C GLN A 84 1.58 -38.04 13.59
N GLU A 85 1.67 -38.04 12.27
CA GLU A 85 0.69 -38.68 11.36
C GLU A 85 0.65 -40.20 11.54
N ASN A 86 1.79 -40.84 11.84
CA ASN A 86 1.85 -42.25 12.21
C ASN A 86 1.28 -42.55 13.63
N GLY A 87 0.70 -41.56 14.31
CA GLY A 87 0.27 -41.66 15.71
C GLY A 87 -1.13 -41.14 16.08
N GLY A 88 -1.98 -40.67 15.15
CA GLY A 88 -3.30 -40.17 15.55
C GLY A 88 -4.27 -39.82 14.42
N SER A 89 -5.53 -40.21 14.61
CA SER A 89 -6.64 -40.16 13.63
C SER A 89 -7.77 -39.20 14.06
N ALA A 90 -8.51 -38.71 13.05
CA ALA A 90 -9.89 -38.19 13.04
C ALA A 90 -10.20 -36.69 13.29
N GLY A 91 -11.01 -36.12 12.36
CA GLY A 91 -12.02 -35.08 12.65
C GLY A 91 -12.15 -33.97 11.62
N GLY A 92 -13.17 -34.03 10.75
CA GLY A 92 -13.47 -33.02 9.73
C GLY A 92 -14.72 -32.16 9.96
N ASP A 93 -14.94 -31.29 8.97
CA ASP A 93 -16.21 -30.79 8.38
C ASP A 93 -16.66 -29.31 8.55
N LYS A 94 -17.35 -28.87 7.48
CA LYS A 94 -17.71 -27.54 6.93
C LYS A 94 -18.74 -26.71 7.71
N GLN A 95 -18.81 -25.39 7.41
CA GLN A 95 -20.07 -24.73 6.99
C GLN A 95 -19.90 -23.39 6.23
N SER A 96 -20.91 -23.11 5.39
CA SER A 96 -21.16 -22.04 4.40
C SER A 96 -21.83 -20.76 4.94
N GLY A 97 -21.84 -19.68 4.14
CA GLY A 97 -22.79 -18.55 4.28
C GLY A 97 -22.77 -17.55 3.11
N GLU A 98 -23.93 -17.35 2.47
CA GLU A 98 -24.29 -16.39 1.40
C GLU A 98 -24.54 -14.94 1.90
N VAL A 99 -24.53 -13.96 0.97
CA VAL A 99 -25.40 -12.77 0.71
C VAL A 99 -24.62 -11.92 -0.34
N GLY A 100 -25.10 -11.35 -1.46
CA GLY A 100 -26.41 -10.94 -1.97
C GLY A 100 -26.34 -9.47 -2.41
N GLY A 101 -26.74 -9.12 -3.65
CA GLY A 101 -27.08 -7.75 -4.07
C GLY A 101 -26.38 -7.19 -5.32
N GLY A 102 -27.09 -7.14 -6.44
CA GLY A 102 -26.67 -6.50 -7.70
C GLY A 102 -27.16 -5.06 -7.87
N GLY A 103 -26.91 -4.50 -9.06
CA GLY A 103 -27.47 -3.23 -9.52
C GLY A 103 -26.74 -2.76 -10.79
N ASP A 104 -27.50 -2.69 -11.89
CA ASP A 104 -27.09 -2.50 -13.29
C ASP A 104 -27.84 -1.27 -13.87
N GLY A 105 -27.44 -0.81 -15.07
CA GLY A 105 -28.15 0.19 -15.91
C GLY A 105 -27.63 1.66 -15.84
N VAL A 106 -27.54 2.54 -16.85
CA VAL A 106 -27.67 2.64 -18.33
C VAL A 106 -28.27 4.05 -18.67
N ASP A 107 -27.79 4.64 -19.78
CA ASP A 107 -28.29 5.77 -20.61
C ASP A 107 -28.11 7.25 -20.19
N GLY A 108 -27.52 8.05 -21.09
CA GLY A 108 -26.99 9.40 -20.85
C GLY A 108 -27.52 10.48 -21.82
N GLY A 109 -28.78 10.89 -21.64
CA GLY A 109 -29.40 12.01 -22.36
C GLY A 109 -29.86 13.16 -21.44
N ASP A 110 -30.41 12.85 -20.27
CA ASP A 110 -30.93 13.83 -19.30
C ASP A 110 -29.86 14.37 -18.33
N ASP A 111 -28.74 13.67 -18.23
CA ASP A 111 -27.65 13.98 -17.28
C ASP A 111 -26.99 15.34 -17.53
N ASP A 112 -27.00 15.82 -18.78
CA ASP A 112 -26.30 17.04 -19.16
C ASP A 112 -27.03 18.33 -18.75
N MET A 113 -28.37 18.34 -18.75
CA MET A 113 -29.14 19.49 -18.26
C MET A 113 -29.06 19.56 -16.73
N LEU A 114 -29.17 18.41 -16.06
CA LEU A 114 -28.96 18.27 -14.62
C LEU A 114 -27.55 18.75 -14.21
N ALA A 115 -26.51 18.42 -14.97
CA ALA A 115 -25.14 18.82 -14.69
C ALA A 115 -24.95 20.35 -14.71
N VAL A 116 -25.60 21.05 -15.65
CA VAL A 116 -25.55 22.52 -15.73
C VAL A 116 -26.25 23.16 -14.54
N ASP A 117 -27.42 22.64 -14.13
CA ASP A 117 -28.16 23.17 -12.98
C ASP A 117 -27.39 22.97 -11.67
N VAL A 118 -26.79 21.78 -11.49
CA VAL A 118 -25.92 21.51 -10.33
C VAL A 118 -24.71 22.43 -10.34
N ALA A 119 -24.07 22.69 -11.48
CA ALA A 119 -22.93 23.61 -11.57
C ALA A 119 -23.29 25.06 -11.19
N ARG A 120 -24.46 25.55 -11.59
CA ARG A 120 -24.96 26.88 -11.17
C ARG A 120 -25.21 26.94 -9.66
N GLN A 121 -25.76 25.87 -9.10
CA GLN A 121 -26.05 25.78 -7.67
C GLN A 121 -24.77 25.72 -6.83
N VAL A 122 -23.74 25.01 -7.32
CA VAL A 122 -22.39 24.99 -6.71
C VAL A 122 -21.78 26.40 -6.67
N LEU A 123 -21.87 27.18 -7.75
CA LEU A 123 -21.37 28.56 -7.77
C LEU A 123 -22.09 29.46 -6.76
N MET A 124 -23.42 29.36 -6.72
CA MET A 124 -24.23 30.15 -5.79
C MET A 124 -23.88 29.87 -4.33
N LEU A 125 -23.76 28.59 -3.95
CA LEU A 125 -23.43 28.18 -2.58
C LEU A 125 -21.97 28.46 -2.23
N GLY A 126 -21.05 28.28 -3.18
CA GLY A 126 -19.62 28.55 -2.99
C GLY A 126 -19.34 30.03 -2.73
N GLN A 127 -19.98 30.93 -3.48
CA GLN A 127 -19.89 32.38 -3.26
C GLN A 127 -20.50 32.82 -1.92
N GLY A 128 -21.52 32.10 -1.45
CA GLY A 128 -22.14 32.31 -0.14
C GLY A 128 -21.35 31.74 1.04
N GLY A 129 -20.28 30.97 0.79
CA GLY A 129 -19.48 30.32 1.83
C GLY A 129 -20.17 29.14 2.52
N ASP A 130 -21.31 28.66 2.00
CA ASP A 130 -22.04 27.51 2.56
C ASP A 130 -21.52 26.18 1.95
N TYR A 131 -20.33 25.78 2.43
CA TYR A 131 -19.64 24.59 1.92
C TYR A 131 -20.33 23.27 2.30
N ASP A 132 -21.05 23.22 3.42
CA ASP A 132 -21.78 22.03 3.89
C ASP A 132 -22.95 21.71 2.95
N SER A 133 -23.75 22.73 2.61
CA SER A 133 -24.85 22.58 1.65
C SER A 133 -24.34 22.24 0.25
N LEU A 134 -23.21 22.84 -0.17
CA LEU A 134 -22.60 22.59 -1.47
C LEU A 134 -22.23 21.11 -1.66
N LEU A 135 -21.49 20.52 -0.72
CA LEU A 135 -21.12 19.10 -0.82
C LEU A 135 -22.30 18.15 -0.57
N SER A 136 -23.38 18.64 0.02
CA SER A 136 -24.63 17.90 0.19
C SER A 136 -25.45 17.79 -1.10
N LEU A 137 -25.15 18.58 -2.14
CA LEU A 137 -25.82 18.51 -3.46
C LEU A 137 -25.68 17.14 -4.14
N ALA A 138 -24.70 16.32 -3.73
CA ALA A 138 -24.55 14.93 -4.20
C ALA A 138 -25.67 13.98 -3.73
N GLY A 139 -26.69 14.48 -3.02
CA GLY A 139 -27.85 13.74 -2.52
C GLY A 139 -27.70 13.17 -1.12
N ALA A 140 -26.51 13.28 -0.50
CA ALA A 140 -26.26 12.87 0.87
C ALA A 140 -25.83 14.07 1.72
N ARG A 141 -26.58 14.36 2.79
CA ARG A 141 -26.23 15.43 3.73
C ARG A 141 -24.86 15.16 4.35
N VAL A 142 -23.95 16.11 4.18
CA VAL A 142 -22.60 16.10 4.75
C VAL A 142 -22.32 17.42 5.43
N SER A 143 -21.46 17.36 6.42
CA SER A 143 -21.00 18.48 7.24
C SER A 143 -19.50 18.35 7.50
N ARG A 144 -18.90 19.39 8.09
CA ARG A 144 -17.51 19.32 8.60
C ARG A 144 -17.21 18.12 9.52
N SER A 145 -18.20 17.65 10.29
CA SER A 145 -18.04 16.47 11.17
C SER A 145 -18.29 15.14 10.45
N SER A 146 -18.61 15.14 9.16
CA SER A 146 -18.78 13.91 8.39
C SER A 146 -17.44 13.21 8.14
N PRO A 147 -17.40 11.86 8.10
CA PRO A 147 -16.19 11.10 7.79
C PRO A 147 -15.58 11.52 6.45
N PHE A 148 -14.25 11.57 6.36
CA PHE A 148 -13.55 11.99 5.13
C PHE A 148 -13.92 11.14 3.92
N ALA A 149 -14.15 9.83 4.10
CA ALA A 149 -14.59 8.94 3.02
C ALA A 149 -15.94 9.39 2.42
N GLN A 150 -16.87 9.86 3.25
CA GLN A 150 -18.18 10.36 2.82
C GLN A 150 -18.04 11.72 2.12
N LEU A 151 -17.25 12.64 2.68
CA LEU A 151 -16.93 13.91 2.03
C LEU A 151 -16.30 13.70 0.65
N ARG A 152 -15.33 12.78 0.56
CA ARG A 152 -14.65 12.43 -0.68
C ARG A 152 -15.59 11.80 -1.70
N LYS A 153 -16.50 10.91 -1.27
CA LYS A 153 -17.50 10.29 -2.14
C LYS A 153 -18.41 11.34 -2.77
N ASN A 154 -18.92 12.27 -1.97
CA ASN A 154 -19.77 13.36 -2.46
C ASN A 154 -19.01 14.30 -3.40
N TYR A 155 -17.78 14.68 -3.03
CA TYR A 155 -16.89 15.45 -3.88
C TYR A 155 -16.67 14.78 -5.24
N LEU A 156 -16.32 13.48 -5.27
CA LEU A 156 -16.08 12.75 -6.51
C LEU A 156 -17.35 12.60 -7.38
N ASN A 157 -18.51 12.43 -6.77
CA ASN A 157 -19.78 12.37 -7.49
C ASN A 157 -20.10 13.71 -8.17
N LEU A 158 -19.94 14.83 -7.46
CA LEU A 158 -20.11 16.17 -8.02
C LEU A 158 -19.04 16.47 -9.07
N ALA A 159 -17.77 16.18 -8.78
CA ALA A 159 -16.65 16.40 -9.69
C ALA A 159 -16.82 15.67 -11.02
N ARG A 160 -17.40 14.45 -11.01
CA ARG A 160 -17.71 13.69 -12.23
C ARG A 160 -18.81 14.33 -13.08
N LEU A 161 -19.76 15.01 -12.44
CA LEU A 161 -20.90 15.65 -13.07
C LEU A 161 -20.52 17.03 -13.64
N ILE A 162 -19.78 17.83 -12.87
CA ILE A 162 -19.45 19.23 -13.21
C ILE A 162 -18.01 19.43 -13.70
N HIS A 163 -17.32 18.37 -14.13
CA HIS A 163 -15.94 18.48 -14.60
C HIS A 163 -15.83 19.43 -15.80
N PRO A 164 -14.88 20.38 -15.82
CA PRO A 164 -14.74 21.34 -16.92
C PRO A 164 -14.57 20.65 -18.28
N ASP A 165 -13.86 19.53 -18.37
CA ASP A 165 -13.67 18.82 -19.65
C ASP A 165 -14.96 18.35 -20.31
N LYS A 166 -15.98 18.02 -19.51
CA LYS A 166 -17.28 17.56 -20.02
C LYS A 166 -18.25 18.73 -20.21
N LEU A 167 -18.24 19.67 -19.27
CA LEU A 167 -19.27 20.70 -19.16
C LEU A 167 -18.87 22.04 -19.81
N SER A 168 -17.59 22.28 -20.12
CA SER A 168 -17.09 23.55 -20.69
C SER A 168 -17.73 23.92 -22.02
N SER A 169 -18.14 22.93 -22.82
CA SER A 169 -18.85 23.16 -24.09
C SER A 169 -20.29 23.65 -23.91
N LYS A 170 -20.89 23.43 -22.73
CA LYS A 170 -22.30 23.73 -22.42
C LYS A 170 -22.47 24.80 -21.34
N PHE A 171 -21.46 25.00 -20.51
CA PHE A 171 -21.47 25.95 -19.39
C PHE A 171 -20.11 26.66 -19.26
N ASN A 172 -20.10 27.95 -19.60
CA ASN A 172 -18.89 28.77 -19.66
C ASN A 172 -18.20 28.97 -18.28
N GLU A 173 -18.92 28.77 -17.17
CA GLU A 173 -18.36 28.92 -15.82
C GLU A 173 -18.04 27.57 -15.14
N ALA A 174 -17.99 26.48 -15.89
CA ALA A 174 -17.72 25.14 -15.36
C ALA A 174 -16.41 25.08 -14.54
N THR A 175 -15.35 25.74 -15.00
CA THR A 175 -14.07 25.80 -14.28
C THR A 175 -14.20 26.52 -12.94
N LYS A 176 -14.96 27.61 -12.86
CA LYS A 176 -15.18 28.34 -11.61
C LYS A 176 -16.01 27.50 -10.64
N ALA A 177 -17.07 26.83 -11.13
CA ALA A 177 -17.89 25.93 -10.32
C ALA A 177 -17.04 24.81 -9.72
N PHE A 178 -16.16 24.23 -10.54
CA PHE A 178 -15.25 23.18 -10.09
C PHE A 178 -14.26 23.68 -9.03
N GLN A 179 -13.71 24.89 -9.19
CA GLN A 179 -12.82 25.49 -8.18
C GLN A 179 -13.51 25.73 -6.83
N GLU A 180 -14.77 26.19 -6.83
CA GLU A 180 -15.53 26.35 -5.58
C GLU A 180 -15.86 24.99 -4.93
N LEU A 181 -16.12 23.95 -5.73
CA LEU A 181 -16.28 22.58 -5.23
C LEU A 181 -14.99 22.07 -4.54
N VAL A 182 -13.82 22.31 -5.15
CA VAL A 182 -12.52 21.98 -4.56
C VAL A 182 -12.31 22.74 -3.25
N ARG A 183 -12.57 24.05 -3.24
CA ARG A 183 -12.45 24.89 -2.04
C ARG A 183 -13.36 24.41 -0.91
N ALA A 184 -14.60 24.04 -1.21
CA ALA A 184 -15.54 23.49 -0.23
C ALA A 184 -15.01 22.19 0.39
N PHE A 185 -14.50 21.28 -0.44
CA PHE A 185 -13.92 20.02 0.02
C PHE A 185 -12.69 20.23 0.91
N GLU A 186 -11.79 21.13 0.54
CA GLU A 186 -10.62 21.48 1.35
C GLU A 186 -11.03 22.11 2.69
N ALA A 187 -11.98 23.05 2.66
CA ALA A 187 -12.45 23.73 3.86
C ALA A 187 -13.07 22.76 4.88
N LEU A 188 -13.85 21.77 4.43
CA LEU A 188 -14.49 20.78 5.30
C LEU A 188 -13.54 19.64 5.74
N SER A 189 -12.58 19.28 4.90
CA SER A 189 -11.65 18.17 5.19
C SER A 189 -10.41 18.58 6.00
N SER A 190 -10.11 19.88 6.08
CA SER A 190 -8.98 20.39 6.87
C SER A 190 -9.27 20.36 8.38
N PRO A 191 -8.29 20.00 9.22
CA PRO A 191 -8.44 20.07 10.67
C PRO A 191 -8.74 21.51 11.12
N GLU A 192 -9.62 21.67 12.10
CA GLU A 192 -9.94 22.98 12.65
C GLU A 192 -8.70 23.54 13.39
N PRO A 193 -8.28 24.78 13.12
CA PRO A 193 -7.22 25.40 13.90
C PRO A 193 -7.66 25.44 15.36
N PRO A 194 -6.78 25.12 16.32
CA PRO A 194 -7.14 25.16 17.72
C PRO A 194 -7.63 26.58 18.09
N PRO A 195 -8.67 26.71 18.93
CA PRO A 195 -9.07 28.01 19.44
C PRO A 195 -7.86 28.68 20.10
N ALA A 196 -7.65 29.97 19.82
CA ALA A 196 -6.56 30.74 20.40
C ALA A 196 -6.56 30.55 21.92
N ALA A 197 -5.47 30.02 22.46
CA ALA A 197 -5.39 29.67 23.86
C ALA A 197 -5.62 30.92 24.72
N GLU A 198 -6.72 30.95 25.48
CA GLU A 198 -6.87 31.92 26.55
C GLU A 198 -5.75 31.66 27.56
N THR A 199 -4.87 32.66 27.71
CA THR A 199 -3.76 32.66 28.64
C THR A 199 -4.30 32.66 30.08
N GLY A 200 -4.49 31.48 30.65
CA GLY A 200 -5.03 31.29 32.00
C GLY A 200 -4.25 30.26 32.83
N LYS A 201 -3.38 30.79 33.71
CA LYS A 201 -2.80 30.18 34.94
C LYS A 201 -1.97 28.88 34.80
N ARG A 202 -0.69 29.02 35.20
CA ARG A 202 0.35 27.97 35.31
C ARG A 202 -0.14 26.70 36.01
N ALA A 203 -0.16 25.59 35.30
CA ALA A 203 -0.21 24.24 35.87
C ALA A 203 1.20 23.62 35.94
N LYS A 204 1.43 22.83 37.00
CA LYS A 204 2.69 22.11 37.30
C LYS A 204 3.16 21.25 36.11
N ALA A 205 4.48 21.20 35.91
CA ALA A 205 5.17 20.46 34.86
C ALA A 205 4.63 19.01 34.71
N GLN A 206 3.97 18.73 33.59
CA GLN A 206 3.47 17.41 33.22
C GLN A 206 3.81 17.11 31.77
N GLY A 207 4.75 16.18 31.58
CA GLY A 207 4.98 15.45 30.33
C GLY A 207 5.33 16.30 29.09
N PRO A 208 5.71 15.64 27.98
CA PRO A 208 5.79 16.31 26.69
C PRO A 208 4.40 16.85 26.33
N ALA A 209 4.33 18.15 26.00
CA ALA A 209 3.09 18.81 25.61
C ALA A 209 2.45 18.09 24.41
N LEU A 210 1.17 17.74 24.52
CA LEU A 210 0.41 17.16 23.42
C LEU A 210 0.17 18.23 22.36
N ALA A 211 0.30 17.85 21.09
CA ALA A 211 0.06 18.76 19.95
C ALA A 211 -1.40 19.26 19.87
N ARG A 212 -2.35 18.57 20.52
CA ARG A 212 -3.75 18.98 20.65
C ARG A 212 -4.41 18.40 21.90
N SER A 213 -5.54 18.99 22.30
CA SER A 213 -6.38 18.49 23.39
C SER A 213 -7.04 17.15 23.01
N ASN A 214 -7.22 16.27 24.01
CA ASN A 214 -7.99 15.03 23.90
C ASN A 214 -9.46 15.20 24.34
N ALA A 215 -9.96 16.44 24.43
CA ALA A 215 -11.37 16.69 24.73
C ALA A 215 -12.28 15.96 23.70
N ASN A 216 -13.27 15.22 24.20
CA ASN A 216 -14.17 14.37 23.40
C ASN A 216 -13.45 13.39 22.43
N CYS A 217 -12.21 13.01 22.74
CA CYS A 217 -11.45 12.02 21.97
C CYS A 217 -11.52 10.66 22.65
N PHE A 218 -11.54 9.58 21.86
CA PHE A 218 -11.58 8.21 22.35
C PHE A 218 -10.58 7.34 21.60
N ARG A 219 -10.09 6.28 22.26
CA ARG A 219 -9.34 5.24 21.59
C ARG A 219 -10.32 4.33 20.87
N THR A 220 -10.37 4.40 19.55
CA THR A 220 -11.23 3.50 18.75
C THR A 220 -10.67 2.09 18.76
N ARG A 221 -11.56 1.10 18.74
CA ARG A 221 -11.16 -0.32 18.71
C ARG A 221 -10.85 -0.71 17.27
N VAL A 222 -9.65 -1.24 17.06
CA VAL A 222 -9.11 -1.62 15.75
C VAL A 222 -9.02 -3.14 15.69
N PHE A 223 -9.46 -3.74 14.59
CA PHE A 223 -9.50 -5.19 14.43
C PHE A 223 -8.78 -5.63 13.15
N CYS A 224 -8.15 -6.80 13.22
CA CYS A 224 -7.56 -7.45 12.08
C CYS A 224 -8.64 -7.80 11.04
N PRO A 225 -8.47 -7.43 9.75
CA PRO A 225 -9.48 -7.69 8.72
C PRO A 225 -9.65 -9.18 8.39
N ARG A 226 -8.67 -10.03 8.72
CA ARG A 226 -8.70 -11.46 8.39
C ARG A 226 -9.33 -12.31 9.50
N CYS A 227 -8.87 -12.15 10.74
CA CYS A 227 -9.31 -12.99 11.86
C CYS A 227 -10.17 -12.27 12.88
N SER A 228 -10.47 -10.97 12.67
CA SER A 228 -11.24 -10.13 13.59
C SER A 228 -10.68 -10.06 15.02
N ALA A 229 -9.41 -10.39 15.22
CA ALA A 229 -8.74 -10.19 16.50
C ALA A 229 -8.57 -8.69 16.78
N GLU A 230 -8.83 -8.27 18.01
CA GLU A 230 -8.61 -6.90 18.45
C GLU A 230 -7.11 -6.60 18.49
N TRP A 231 -6.74 -5.44 17.96
CA TRP A 231 -5.36 -4.98 17.94
C TRP A 231 -4.99 -4.24 19.23
N ALA A 232 -3.73 -4.40 19.63
CA ALA A 232 -3.15 -3.74 20.80
C ALA A 232 -4.01 -3.95 22.07
N THR A 233 -4.36 -5.21 22.32
CA THR A 233 -4.83 -5.69 23.61
C THR A 233 -3.68 -5.61 24.63
N ALA A 234 -3.98 -5.63 25.93
CA ALA A 234 -2.99 -5.39 26.98
C ALA A 234 -1.83 -6.41 26.98
N ASP A 235 -2.09 -7.61 26.48
CA ASP A 235 -1.17 -8.74 26.32
C ASP A 235 -0.28 -8.65 25.07
N ALA A 236 -0.60 -7.76 24.12
CA ALA A 236 0.12 -7.67 22.86
C ALA A 236 1.50 -6.99 22.97
N GLY A 237 1.83 -6.38 24.12
CA GLY A 237 3.08 -5.64 24.33
C GLY A 237 3.21 -4.38 23.46
N VAL A 238 2.11 -3.93 22.85
CA VAL A 238 2.09 -2.75 21.99
C VAL A 238 1.97 -1.49 22.85
N GLU A 239 2.96 -0.60 22.72
CA GLU A 239 2.96 0.67 23.43
C GLU A 239 1.79 1.56 23.00
N LYS A 240 1.23 2.33 23.94
CA LYS A 240 0.01 3.11 23.67
C LYS A 240 0.19 4.11 22.53
N TYR A 241 1.37 4.71 22.42
CA TYR A 241 1.69 5.68 21.37
C TYR A 241 1.74 5.07 19.97
N GLU A 242 1.84 3.74 19.82
CA GLU A 242 1.77 3.10 18.51
C GLU A 242 0.38 3.23 17.87
N TYR A 243 -0.65 3.45 18.69
CA TYR A 243 -1.98 3.86 18.21
C TYR A 243 -1.89 5.10 17.33
N ASN A 244 -1.10 6.11 17.73
CA ASN A 244 -0.95 7.34 16.93
C ASN A 244 -0.37 7.04 15.55
N PHE A 245 0.64 6.16 15.48
CA PHE A 245 1.32 5.82 14.23
C PHE A 245 0.46 4.94 13.33
N MET A 246 -0.33 4.04 13.92
CA MET A 246 -1.35 3.26 13.21
C MET A 246 -2.38 4.19 12.58
N MET A 247 -3.03 5.02 13.41
CA MET A 247 -4.15 5.85 12.98
C MET A 247 -3.74 6.93 11.98
N GLN A 248 -2.53 7.48 12.07
CA GLN A 248 -1.99 8.40 11.05
C GLN A 248 -1.55 7.68 9.76
N GLY A 249 -1.57 6.33 9.73
CA GLY A 249 -1.14 5.56 8.57
C GLY A 249 0.37 5.49 8.37
N ILE A 250 1.15 5.86 9.39
CA ILE A 250 2.61 5.85 9.36
C ILE A 250 3.13 4.41 9.41
N LYS A 251 2.55 3.57 10.28
CA LYS A 251 2.94 2.18 10.48
C LYS A 251 1.84 1.20 10.09
N THR A 252 2.26 0.02 9.64
CA THR A 252 1.46 -1.19 9.52
C THR A 252 1.83 -2.13 10.66
N PHE A 253 0.92 -3.02 11.05
CA PHE A 253 1.11 -3.95 12.16
C PHE A 253 0.80 -5.37 11.75
N CYS A 254 1.57 -6.30 12.31
CA CYS A 254 1.33 -7.72 12.15
C CYS A 254 0.30 -8.19 13.19
N CYS A 255 -0.73 -8.90 12.75
CA CYS A 255 -1.71 -9.49 13.66
C CYS A 255 -1.08 -10.64 14.44
N ALA A 256 -1.07 -10.57 15.77
CA ALA A 256 -0.54 -11.65 16.62
C ALA A 256 -1.22 -13.02 16.40
N ARG A 257 -2.46 -13.05 15.90
CA ARG A 257 -3.21 -14.29 15.68
C ARG A 257 -3.00 -14.92 14.31
N CYS A 258 -3.04 -14.13 13.24
CA CYS A 258 -2.98 -14.65 11.86
C CYS A 258 -1.73 -14.23 11.09
N LEU A 259 -0.83 -13.49 11.74
CA LEU A 259 0.44 -12.98 11.20
C LEU A 259 0.31 -12.14 9.93
N CYS A 260 -0.91 -11.70 9.60
CA CYS A 260 -1.14 -10.83 8.47
C CYS A 260 -0.87 -9.38 8.86
N GLU A 261 -0.20 -8.66 7.97
CA GLU A 261 -0.01 -7.22 8.11
C GLU A 261 -1.29 -6.46 7.74
N PHE A 262 -1.58 -5.42 8.50
CA PHE A 262 -2.66 -4.49 8.22
C PHE A 262 -2.29 -3.09 8.71
N GLY A 263 -2.73 -2.06 7.97
CA GLY A 263 -2.64 -0.65 8.35
C GLY A 263 -4.02 -0.06 8.61
N CYS A 264 -4.06 1.24 8.88
CA CYS A 264 -5.30 1.97 9.23
C CYS A 264 -6.40 1.87 8.18
N VAL A 265 -6.12 1.86 6.87
CA VAL A 265 -7.19 1.81 5.85
C VAL A 265 -7.70 0.39 5.68
N THR A 266 -6.85 -0.60 5.90
CA THR A 266 -7.21 -2.02 5.80
C THR A 266 -7.84 -2.60 7.07
N ALA A 267 -7.64 -1.95 8.23
CA ALA A 267 -8.17 -2.42 9.50
C ALA A 267 -9.68 -2.19 9.60
N THR A 268 -10.36 -3.01 10.40
CA THR A 268 -11.75 -2.74 10.76
C THR A 268 -11.79 -1.86 12.00
N HIS A 269 -12.31 -0.65 11.88
CA HIS A 269 -12.47 0.30 12.98
C HIS A 269 -13.88 0.27 13.52
N ARG A 270 -14.05 0.30 14.84
CA ARG A 270 -15.36 0.35 15.48
C ARG A 270 -15.57 1.66 16.23
N CYS A 271 -16.77 2.21 16.10
CA CYS A 271 -17.19 3.43 16.78
C CYS A 271 -17.11 3.22 18.30
N PRO A 272 -16.53 4.16 19.06
CA PRO A 272 -16.39 4.02 20.51
C PRO A 272 -17.73 4.10 21.24
N LEU A 273 -18.76 4.71 20.62
CA LEU A 273 -20.07 4.94 21.24
C LEU A 273 -21.09 3.82 20.95
N CYS A 274 -21.07 3.24 19.75
CA CYS A 274 -22.02 2.20 19.35
C CYS A 274 -21.40 0.87 18.92
N SER A 275 -20.06 0.77 18.92
CA SER A 275 -19.30 -0.43 18.51
C SER A 275 -19.54 -0.94 17.09
N LYS A 276 -20.27 -0.21 16.23
CA LYS A 276 -20.44 -0.58 14.83
C LYS A 276 -19.18 -0.28 14.01
N PRO A 277 -18.87 -1.10 12.99
CA PRO A 277 -17.77 -0.83 12.09
C PRO A 277 -18.03 0.43 11.28
N PHE A 278 -16.98 1.20 10.99
CA PHE A 278 -17.02 2.37 10.13
C PHE A 278 -15.77 2.45 9.25
N GLU A 279 -15.87 3.18 8.14
CA GLU A 279 -14.75 3.42 7.22
C GLU A 279 -13.88 4.56 7.77
N TYR A 280 -12.61 4.28 8.03
CA TYR A 280 -11.66 5.22 8.59
C TYR A 280 -10.65 5.68 7.55
N HIS A 281 -10.29 6.97 7.57
CA HIS A 281 -9.22 7.52 6.77
C HIS A 281 -8.21 8.28 7.66
N PRO A 282 -6.89 8.23 7.40
CA PRO A 282 -5.88 8.92 8.21
C PRO A 282 -6.11 10.42 8.40
N ASN A 283 -6.68 11.09 7.40
CA ASN A 283 -7.03 12.52 7.48
C ASN A 283 -8.10 12.83 8.54
N ASP A 284 -8.89 11.83 8.96
CA ASP A 284 -9.85 11.99 10.05
C ASP A 284 -9.17 12.01 11.42
N TYR A 285 -7.91 11.54 11.54
CA TYR A 285 -7.22 11.43 12.82
C TYR A 285 -7.25 12.77 13.58
N HIS A 286 -6.98 13.87 12.88
CA HIS A 286 -6.90 15.20 13.48
C HIS A 286 -8.26 15.91 13.67
N ARG A 287 -9.37 15.28 13.26
CA ARG A 287 -10.72 15.84 13.27
C ARG A 287 -11.64 15.11 14.26
N MET A 288 -12.74 15.75 14.62
CA MET A 288 -13.89 15.07 15.21
C MET A 288 -14.78 14.54 14.10
N VAL A 289 -15.20 13.29 14.22
CA VAL A 289 -16.06 12.62 13.26
C VAL A 289 -17.35 12.18 13.91
N SER A 290 -18.45 12.35 13.18
CA SER A 290 -19.76 11.82 13.50
C SER A 290 -19.84 10.34 13.13
N CYS A 291 -20.54 9.57 13.94
CA CYS A 291 -20.78 8.17 13.62
C CYS A 291 -21.70 8.04 12.39
N GLY A 292 -21.23 7.38 11.32
CA GLY A 292 -22.05 7.11 10.11
C GLY A 292 -23.21 6.12 10.31
N ASN A 293 -23.47 5.64 11.52
CA ASN A 293 -24.57 4.74 11.83
C ASN A 293 -25.84 5.56 12.13
N ALA A 294 -26.93 5.34 11.39
CA ALA A 294 -28.19 6.07 11.57
C ALA A 294 -28.75 6.07 13.01
N LYS A 295 -28.44 5.04 13.81
CA LYS A 295 -28.86 4.92 15.22
C LYS A 295 -27.89 5.58 16.22
N CYS A 296 -26.77 6.12 15.78
CA CYS A 296 -25.75 6.75 16.63
C CYS A 296 -25.48 8.17 16.11
N LYS A 297 -25.86 9.18 16.90
CA LYS A 297 -25.63 10.60 16.57
C LYS A 297 -24.41 11.19 17.26
N GLY A 298 -23.55 10.34 17.83
CA GLY A 298 -22.43 10.80 18.61
C GLY A 298 -21.26 11.25 17.73
N GLU A 299 -20.63 12.34 18.14
CA GLU A 299 -19.39 12.87 17.56
C GLU A 299 -18.22 12.55 18.48
N PHE A 300 -17.09 12.13 17.90
CA PHE A 300 -15.91 11.76 18.67
C PHE A 300 -14.63 12.08 17.88
N GLY A 301 -13.57 12.44 18.60
CA GLY A 301 -12.21 12.51 18.06
C GLY A 301 -11.40 11.25 18.35
N PHE A 302 -10.19 11.18 17.80
CA PHE A 302 -9.25 10.08 18.01
C PHE A 302 -8.21 10.43 19.07
N TRP A 303 -8.03 9.56 20.06
CA TRP A 303 -7.10 9.80 21.17
C TRP A 303 -5.65 9.98 20.71
N LEU A 304 -4.99 11.04 21.16
CA LEU A 304 -3.57 11.28 20.94
C LEU A 304 -2.78 10.93 22.21
N TYR A 305 -1.89 9.94 22.11
CA TYR A 305 -0.95 9.62 23.19
C TYR A 305 0.33 10.47 23.11
N PRO A 306 0.97 10.79 24.23
CA PRO A 306 2.29 11.42 24.21
C PRO A 306 3.33 10.45 23.64
N VAL A 307 4.19 10.96 22.75
CA VAL A 307 5.29 10.19 22.13
C VAL A 307 6.61 10.68 22.71
N PRO A 308 7.49 9.78 23.21
CA PRO A 308 8.83 10.19 23.63
C PRO A 308 9.67 10.68 22.43
N PRO A 309 10.42 11.79 22.56
CA PRO A 309 11.21 12.35 21.45
C PRO A 309 12.22 11.37 20.83
N ARG A 310 12.79 10.48 21.65
CA ARG A 310 13.71 9.42 21.18
C ARG A 310 13.03 8.45 20.21
N VAL A 311 11.79 8.05 20.52
CA VAL A 311 11.00 7.15 19.68
C VAL A 311 10.64 7.84 18.38
N GLU A 312 10.22 9.10 18.47
CA GLU A 312 9.87 9.91 17.30
C GLU A 312 11.06 10.12 16.35
N LYS A 313 12.25 10.42 16.88
CA LYS A 313 13.48 10.53 16.09
C LYS A 313 13.83 9.21 15.40
N GLY A 314 13.86 8.11 16.16
CA GLY A 314 14.14 6.78 15.59
C GLY A 314 13.13 6.37 14.52
N LEU A 315 11.86 6.76 14.69
CA LEU A 315 10.82 6.52 13.69
C LEU A 315 11.06 7.32 12.41
N ARG A 316 11.48 8.59 12.50
CA ARG A 316 11.82 9.40 11.30
C ARG A 316 12.94 8.76 10.50
N ASP A 317 14.01 8.34 11.17
CA ASP A 317 15.16 7.70 10.50
C ASP A 317 14.75 6.38 9.81
N GLU A 318 13.93 5.57 10.48
CA GLU A 318 13.41 4.32 9.93
C GLU A 318 12.49 4.56 8.73
N LEU A 319 11.60 5.55 8.80
CA LEU A 319 10.69 5.88 7.70
C LEU A 319 11.43 6.38 6.47
N LYS A 320 12.45 7.22 6.62
CA LYS A 320 13.28 7.69 5.50
C LYS A 320 13.91 6.49 4.78
N LYS A 321 14.53 5.57 5.52
CA LYS A 321 15.10 4.34 4.96
C LYS A 321 14.05 3.45 4.28
N GLN A 322 12.89 3.27 4.90
CA GLN A 322 11.80 2.48 4.33
C GLN A 322 11.26 3.08 3.03
N GLN A 323 11.10 4.41 2.95
CA GLN A 323 10.65 5.08 1.73
C GLN A 323 11.66 4.96 0.59
N GLU A 324 12.95 5.19 0.86
CA GLU A 324 14.02 5.00 -0.12
C GLU A 324 14.06 3.55 -0.64
N ALA A 325 13.97 2.56 0.26
CA ALA A 325 13.94 1.14 -0.11
C ALA A 325 12.68 0.75 -0.90
N ALA A 326 11.50 1.26 -0.51
CA ALA A 326 10.24 1.00 -1.21
C ALA A 326 10.24 1.59 -2.62
N MET A 327 10.76 2.81 -2.79
CA MET A 327 10.99 3.43 -4.09
C MET A 327 11.87 2.56 -4.99
N LYS A 328 13.04 2.14 -4.48
CA LYS A 328 13.97 1.27 -5.20
C LYS A 328 13.32 -0.05 -5.62
N SER A 329 12.58 -0.68 -4.70
CA SER A 329 11.86 -1.95 -4.98
C SER A 329 10.78 -1.79 -6.05
N ARG A 330 9.98 -0.71 -5.96
CA ARG A 330 8.92 -0.41 -6.92
C ARG A 330 9.46 -0.19 -8.32
N GLU A 331 10.56 0.54 -8.46
CA GLU A 331 11.19 0.76 -9.76
C GLU A 331 11.80 -0.51 -10.33
N ALA A 332 12.47 -1.32 -9.50
CA ALA A 332 12.96 -2.63 -9.93
C ALA A 332 11.81 -3.54 -10.39
N ALA A 333 10.65 -3.47 -9.73
CA ALA A 333 9.44 -4.17 -10.17
C ALA A 333 8.91 -3.62 -11.50
N MET A 334 8.80 -2.30 -11.67
CA MET A 334 8.36 -1.68 -12.93
C MET A 334 9.32 -2.00 -14.09
N ALA A 335 10.63 -1.95 -13.88
CA ALA A 335 11.63 -2.29 -14.90
C ALA A 335 11.58 -3.78 -15.28
N ARG A 336 11.29 -4.67 -14.32
CA ARG A 336 11.01 -6.08 -14.62
C ARG A 336 9.73 -6.24 -15.42
N LEU A 337 8.66 -5.55 -15.05
CA LEU A 337 7.38 -5.57 -15.76
C LEU A 337 7.52 -5.07 -17.21
N GLN A 338 8.19 -3.94 -17.44
CA GLN A 338 8.42 -3.40 -18.78
C GLN A 338 9.25 -4.35 -19.66
N ARG A 339 10.29 -4.98 -19.08
CA ARG A 339 11.07 -6.02 -19.80
C ARG A 339 10.23 -7.25 -20.12
N ALA A 340 9.36 -7.66 -19.20
CA ALA A 340 8.45 -8.77 -19.43
C ALA A 340 7.44 -8.41 -20.54
N GLN A 341 6.85 -7.21 -20.52
CA GLN A 341 5.91 -6.73 -21.54
C GLN A 341 6.55 -6.64 -22.93
N ARG A 342 7.80 -6.18 -23.05
CA ARG A 342 8.54 -6.16 -24.33
C ARG A 342 8.78 -7.56 -24.89
N LYS A 343 8.87 -8.57 -24.03
CA LYS A 343 9.05 -9.98 -24.41
C LYS A 343 7.72 -10.72 -24.51
N ALA A 344 6.62 -10.12 -24.08
CA ALA A 344 5.32 -10.78 -24.03
C ALA A 344 4.77 -10.86 -25.46
N PRO A 345 4.43 -12.06 -25.94
CA PRO A 345 3.75 -12.19 -27.22
C PRO A 345 2.34 -11.60 -27.12
N SER A 346 1.95 -10.83 -28.14
CA SER A 346 0.57 -10.36 -28.29
C SER A 346 -0.29 -11.56 -28.73
N TRP A 347 -1.10 -12.12 -27.83
CA TRP A 347 -2.04 -13.19 -28.15
C TRP A 347 -3.45 -12.64 -28.27
N SER A 348 -4.16 -13.04 -29.32
CA SER A 348 -5.62 -12.92 -29.38
C SER A 348 -6.28 -13.76 -28.28
N ALA A 349 -7.51 -13.43 -27.91
CA ALA A 349 -8.27 -14.18 -26.91
C ALA A 349 -8.35 -15.69 -27.24
N GLU A 350 -8.46 -16.04 -28.52
CA GLU A 350 -8.53 -17.42 -28.97
C GLU A 350 -7.18 -18.15 -28.87
N GLN A 351 -6.07 -17.45 -29.16
CA GLN A 351 -4.73 -17.98 -28.95
C GLN A 351 -4.42 -18.18 -27.47
N ALA A 352 -4.83 -17.25 -26.60
CA ALA A 352 -4.67 -17.37 -25.16
C ALA A 352 -5.44 -18.59 -24.61
N LYS A 353 -6.66 -18.83 -25.10
CA LYS A 353 -7.46 -20.01 -24.75
C LYS A 353 -6.80 -21.31 -25.19
N LYS A 354 -6.36 -21.41 -26.45
CA LYS A 354 -5.63 -22.59 -26.97
C LYS A 354 -4.34 -22.84 -26.21
N GLN A 355 -3.65 -21.77 -25.79
CA GLN A 355 -2.45 -21.88 -24.98
C GLN A 355 -2.76 -22.38 -23.56
N ALA A 356 -3.82 -21.87 -22.92
CA ALA A 356 -4.26 -22.35 -21.61
C ALA A 356 -4.63 -23.85 -21.64
N GLU A 357 -5.30 -24.30 -22.69
CA GLU A 357 -5.60 -25.73 -22.91
C GLU A 357 -4.32 -26.56 -23.06
N LYS A 358 -3.34 -26.09 -23.84
CA LYS A 358 -2.01 -26.74 -23.94
C LYS A 358 -1.26 -26.79 -22.61
N LEU A 359 -1.35 -25.73 -21.81
CA LEU A 359 -0.70 -25.66 -20.51
C LEU A 359 -1.37 -26.61 -19.49
N PHE A 360 -2.70 -26.73 -19.54
CA PHE A 360 -3.44 -27.70 -18.74
C PHE A 360 -3.04 -29.14 -19.09
N VAL A 361 -3.02 -29.52 -20.38
CA VAL A 361 -2.58 -30.86 -20.80
C VAL A 361 -1.15 -31.18 -20.35
N ARG A 362 -0.28 -30.17 -20.28
CA ARG A 362 1.10 -30.30 -19.81
C ARG A 362 1.24 -30.30 -18.28
N GLY A 363 0.15 -30.20 -17.53
CA GLY A 363 0.15 -30.11 -16.06
C GLY A 363 0.80 -28.82 -15.53
N LEU A 364 0.86 -27.76 -16.34
CA LEU A 364 1.39 -26.44 -15.93
C LEU A 364 0.31 -25.52 -15.35
N ILE A 365 -0.96 -25.88 -15.54
CA ILE A 365 -2.13 -25.27 -14.90
C ILE A 365 -2.91 -26.40 -14.25
N ASP A 366 -3.27 -26.22 -12.98
CA ASP A 366 -3.89 -27.25 -12.15
C ASP A 366 -5.40 -27.44 -12.43
N SER A 367 -6.04 -26.48 -13.09
CA SER A 367 -7.48 -26.48 -13.37
C SER A 367 -7.80 -26.38 -14.86
N CYS A 368 -8.86 -27.08 -15.28
CA CYS A 368 -9.33 -27.04 -16.65
C CYS A 368 -9.82 -25.62 -17.00
N PRO A 369 -9.30 -24.97 -18.05
CA PRO A 369 -9.66 -23.59 -18.39
C PRO A 369 -11.11 -23.43 -18.86
N ARG A 370 -11.80 -24.53 -19.17
CA ARG A 370 -13.22 -24.52 -19.58
C ARG A 370 -14.16 -24.62 -18.39
N CYS A 371 -14.01 -25.67 -17.56
CA CYS A 371 -14.99 -26.03 -16.53
C CYS A 371 -14.46 -25.94 -15.09
N GLY A 372 -13.18 -25.60 -14.89
CA GLY A 372 -12.56 -25.52 -13.57
C GLY A 372 -12.29 -26.85 -12.88
N PHE A 373 -12.36 -27.97 -13.61
CA PHE A 373 -12.05 -29.29 -13.07
C PHE A 373 -10.57 -29.37 -12.67
N GLU A 374 -10.32 -29.73 -11.41
CA GLU A 374 -8.99 -30.00 -10.86
C GLU A 374 -8.83 -31.52 -10.65
N PRO A 375 -8.02 -32.19 -11.48
CA PRO A 375 -7.74 -33.60 -11.34
C PRO A 375 -6.90 -33.87 -10.07
N PRO A 376 -7.11 -35.00 -9.39
CA PRO A 376 -6.21 -35.44 -8.33
C PRO A 376 -4.78 -35.53 -8.87
N ARG A 377 -3.78 -35.04 -8.12
CA ARG A 377 -2.38 -35.03 -8.57
C ARG A 377 -1.81 -36.40 -8.94
N SER A 378 -2.39 -37.48 -8.41
CA SER A 378 -2.04 -38.86 -8.73
C SER A 378 -2.54 -39.33 -10.10
N GLU A 379 -3.53 -38.64 -10.67
CA GLU A 379 -4.25 -39.00 -11.90
C GLU A 379 -4.11 -37.93 -12.99
N ALA A 380 -3.25 -36.93 -12.79
CA ALA A 380 -3.03 -35.81 -13.72
C ALA A 380 -1.94 -36.13 -14.75
N ASP A 381 -2.07 -37.26 -15.46
CA ASP A 381 -1.22 -37.59 -16.60
C ASP A 381 -1.69 -36.88 -17.87
N SER A 382 -0.76 -36.57 -18.79
CA SER A 382 -1.06 -35.75 -19.96
C SER A 382 -2.21 -36.32 -20.82
N ASP A 383 -2.40 -37.63 -20.83
CA ASP A 383 -3.41 -38.29 -21.64
C ASP A 383 -4.81 -38.19 -20.99
N SER A 384 -4.94 -38.37 -19.68
CA SER A 384 -6.21 -38.15 -18.98
C SER A 384 -6.67 -36.68 -19.03
N LEU A 385 -5.75 -35.73 -18.92
CA LEU A 385 -6.05 -34.30 -19.03
C LEU A 385 -6.54 -33.93 -20.43
N LYS A 386 -5.96 -34.56 -21.45
CA LYS A 386 -6.40 -34.40 -22.84
C LYS A 386 -7.78 -35.03 -23.06
N MET A 387 -8.00 -36.25 -22.57
CA MET A 387 -9.31 -36.91 -22.60
C MET A 387 -10.40 -36.07 -21.91
N HIS A 388 -10.07 -35.46 -20.78
CA HIS A 388 -10.97 -34.54 -20.11
C HIS A 388 -11.31 -33.34 -21.00
N LEU A 389 -10.32 -32.65 -21.57
CA LEU A 389 -10.57 -31.48 -22.43
C LEU A 389 -11.42 -31.82 -23.65
N ASP A 390 -11.18 -32.98 -24.27
CA ASP A 390 -11.94 -33.45 -25.43
C ASP A 390 -13.39 -33.78 -25.05
N GLY A 391 -13.63 -34.33 -23.85
CA GLY A 391 -14.96 -34.58 -23.29
C GLY A 391 -15.64 -33.37 -22.62
N CYS A 392 -14.93 -32.26 -22.46
CA CYS A 392 -15.40 -31.08 -21.72
C CYS A 392 -16.31 -30.20 -22.58
N THR A 393 -17.60 -30.55 -22.58
CA THR A 393 -18.65 -29.91 -23.40
C THR A 393 -19.82 -29.35 -22.57
N ASP A 394 -19.80 -29.53 -21.24
CA ASP A 394 -20.90 -29.12 -20.35
C ASP A 394 -20.99 -27.58 -20.24
N ALA A 395 -21.94 -27.00 -20.97
CA ALA A 395 -22.18 -25.56 -21.01
C ALA A 395 -22.49 -24.95 -19.64
N ARG A 396 -23.17 -25.71 -18.75
CA ARG A 396 -23.50 -25.23 -17.39
C ARG A 396 -22.25 -25.13 -16.54
N LYS A 397 -21.39 -26.14 -16.57
CA LYS A 397 -20.10 -26.10 -15.86
C LYS A 397 -19.17 -25.02 -16.42
N HIS A 398 -19.19 -24.80 -17.74
CA HIS A 398 -18.44 -23.71 -18.35
C HIS A 398 -18.89 -22.34 -17.84
N GLU A 399 -20.20 -22.10 -17.76
CA GLU A 399 -20.73 -20.83 -17.27
C GLU A 399 -20.46 -20.62 -15.77
N LEU A 400 -20.63 -21.67 -14.95
CA LEU A 400 -20.30 -21.61 -13.54
C LEU A 400 -18.83 -21.27 -13.30
N HIS A 401 -17.93 -21.88 -14.07
CA HIS A 401 -16.50 -21.60 -13.99
C HIS A 401 -16.18 -20.17 -14.45
N ARG A 402 -16.74 -19.70 -15.58
CA ARG A 402 -16.57 -18.32 -16.03
C ARG A 402 -17.01 -17.31 -14.98
N ARG A 403 -18.15 -17.55 -14.34
CA ARG A 403 -18.64 -16.71 -13.24
C ARG A 403 -17.68 -16.73 -12.05
N ALA A 404 -17.23 -17.91 -11.62
CA ALA A 404 -16.29 -18.04 -10.51
C ALA A 404 -14.95 -17.33 -10.79
N VAL A 405 -14.42 -17.43 -12.01
CA VAL A 405 -13.20 -16.71 -12.43
C VAL A 405 -13.42 -15.20 -12.39
N ARG A 406 -14.53 -14.69 -12.95
CA ARG A 406 -14.86 -13.26 -12.89
C ARG A 406 -14.99 -12.77 -11.45
N ASP A 407 -15.72 -13.48 -10.61
CA ASP A 407 -15.93 -13.09 -9.21
C ASP A 407 -14.59 -13.11 -8.43
N ALA A 408 -13.69 -14.05 -8.73
CA ALA A 408 -12.34 -14.10 -8.17
C ALA A 408 -11.44 -12.97 -8.67
N GLU A 409 -11.51 -12.62 -9.96
CA GLU A 409 -10.80 -11.47 -10.54
C GLU A 409 -11.29 -10.15 -9.94
N GLU A 410 -12.60 -9.98 -9.75
CA GLU A 410 -13.18 -8.83 -9.06
C GLU A 410 -12.73 -8.74 -7.59
N ALA A 411 -12.68 -9.87 -6.89
CA ALA A 411 -12.18 -9.91 -5.51
C ALA A 411 -10.69 -9.56 -5.45
N ALA A 412 -9.89 -10.08 -6.38
CA ALA A 412 -8.45 -9.81 -6.46
C ALA A 412 -8.17 -8.33 -6.82
N THR A 413 -8.92 -7.74 -7.75
CA THR A 413 -8.81 -6.33 -8.11
C THR A 413 -9.21 -5.42 -6.95
N LYS A 414 -10.32 -5.71 -6.25
CA LYS A 414 -10.72 -4.99 -5.04
C LYS A 414 -9.67 -5.08 -3.94
N LYS A 415 -9.08 -6.26 -3.73
CA LYS A 415 -7.99 -6.46 -2.77
C LYS A 415 -6.76 -5.63 -3.13
N ARG A 416 -6.31 -5.71 -4.38
CA ARG A 416 -5.17 -4.94 -4.89
C ARG A 416 -5.39 -3.43 -4.76
N ALA A 417 -6.58 -2.95 -5.11
CA ALA A 417 -6.92 -1.54 -4.95
C ALA A 417 -6.83 -1.05 -3.49
N ARG A 418 -7.21 -1.90 -2.52
CA ARG A 418 -7.06 -1.59 -1.08
C ARG A 418 -5.60 -1.58 -0.64
N GLU A 419 -4.80 -2.53 -1.12
CA GLU A 419 -3.35 -2.58 -0.85
C GLU A 419 -2.64 -1.36 -1.44
N ASP A 420 -2.95 -1.00 -2.68
CA ASP A 420 -2.42 0.19 -3.35
C ASP A 420 -2.85 1.47 -2.60
N ALA A 421 -4.11 1.57 -2.17
CA ALA A 421 -4.59 2.70 -1.37
C ALA A 421 -3.90 2.80 0.00
N GLN A 422 -3.63 1.67 0.66
CA GLN A 422 -2.87 1.64 1.91
C GLN A 422 -1.41 2.05 1.68
N GLY A 423 -0.81 1.63 0.57
CA GLY A 423 0.53 2.05 0.15
C GLY A 423 0.62 3.56 -0.13
N GLU A 424 -0.36 4.11 -0.85
CA GLU A 424 -0.48 5.56 -1.08
C GLU A 424 -0.67 6.33 0.24
N ALA A 425 -1.57 5.87 1.12
CA ALA A 425 -1.80 6.51 2.41
C ALA A 425 -0.52 6.50 3.27
N LYS A 426 0.17 5.35 3.35
CA LYS A 426 1.42 5.21 4.09
C LYS A 426 2.53 6.11 3.55
N ASN A 427 2.71 6.15 2.22
CA ASN A 427 3.75 6.97 1.62
C ASN A 427 3.51 8.47 1.84
N LEU A 428 2.26 8.93 1.72
CA LEU A 428 1.91 10.33 1.97
C LEU A 428 2.07 10.69 3.45
N ALA A 429 1.58 9.85 4.36
CA ALA A 429 1.68 10.07 5.80
C ALA A 429 3.15 10.11 6.26
N ALA A 430 3.98 9.19 5.75
CA ALA A 430 5.41 9.19 6.03
C ALA A 430 6.09 10.49 5.53
N TRP A 431 5.78 10.94 4.31
CA TRP A 431 6.31 12.21 3.78
C TRP A 431 5.87 13.42 4.62
N GLN A 432 4.60 13.51 5.01
CA GLN A 432 4.10 14.57 5.89
C GLN A 432 4.78 14.53 7.27
N PHE A 433 4.98 13.33 7.83
CA PHE A 433 5.62 13.14 9.13
C PHE A 433 7.11 13.51 9.13
N LEU A 434 7.79 13.35 7.98
CA LEU A 434 9.15 13.82 7.75
C LEU A 434 9.24 15.34 7.49
N GLY A 435 8.12 16.07 7.63
CA GLY A 435 8.05 17.53 7.51
C GLY A 435 7.49 18.03 6.18
N GLY A 436 7.14 17.14 5.24
CA GLY A 436 6.52 17.54 3.98
C GLY A 436 7.38 18.50 3.14
N SER A 437 8.71 18.38 3.25
CA SER A 437 9.64 19.31 2.62
C SER A 437 9.65 19.16 1.09
N THR A 438 10.02 20.24 0.41
CA THR A 438 10.25 20.25 -1.05
C THR A 438 11.32 19.24 -1.45
N GLU A 439 12.38 19.14 -0.66
CA GLU A 439 13.52 18.25 -0.85
C GLU A 439 13.15 16.75 -0.84
N SER A 440 12.06 16.38 -0.17
CA SER A 440 11.59 14.99 -0.09
C SER A 440 10.42 14.68 -1.04
N MET A 441 9.97 15.65 -1.84
CA MET A 441 8.84 15.48 -2.78
C MET A 441 9.12 14.41 -3.84
N TRP A 442 10.39 14.17 -4.19
CA TRP A 442 10.76 13.10 -5.14
C TRP A 442 10.45 11.69 -4.62
N LEU A 443 10.13 11.52 -3.33
CA LEU A 443 9.65 10.25 -2.75
C LEU A 443 8.14 10.01 -3.00
N LEU A 444 7.40 11.03 -3.42
CA LEU A 444 5.97 10.91 -3.71
C LEU A 444 5.72 10.18 -5.04
N THR A 445 4.62 9.45 -5.08
CA THR A 445 4.09 8.82 -6.31
C THR A 445 3.57 9.88 -7.29
N ASP A 446 3.44 9.54 -8.57
CA ASP A 446 2.91 10.47 -9.58
C ASP A 446 1.48 10.92 -9.24
N THR A 447 0.64 10.01 -8.71
CA THR A 447 -0.72 10.33 -8.25
C THR A 447 -0.72 11.28 -7.05
N GLN A 448 0.24 11.13 -6.14
CA GLN A 448 0.40 12.05 -4.99
C GLN A 448 0.94 13.40 -5.42
N LEU A 449 1.89 13.45 -6.36
CA LEU A 449 2.43 14.70 -6.89
C LEU A 449 1.35 15.51 -7.60
N ALA A 450 0.53 14.88 -8.44
CA ALA A 450 -0.62 15.50 -9.08
C ALA A 450 -1.57 16.12 -8.04
N LYS A 451 -1.96 15.34 -7.02
CA LYS A 451 -2.80 15.84 -5.91
C LYS A 451 -2.15 17.01 -5.17
N GLN A 452 -0.85 16.95 -4.87
CA GLN A 452 -0.15 18.06 -4.20
C GLN A 452 -0.04 19.30 -5.09
N CYS A 453 0.07 19.13 -6.40
CA CYS A 453 0.03 20.22 -7.38
C CYS A 453 -1.35 20.88 -7.40
N GLU A 454 -2.43 20.08 -7.50
CA GLU A 454 -3.81 20.57 -7.45
C GLU A 454 -4.09 21.37 -6.17
N LEU A 455 -3.73 20.81 -5.00
CA LEU A 455 -3.87 21.47 -3.70
C LEU A 455 -3.12 22.82 -3.60
N ARG A 456 -2.11 23.03 -4.45
CA ARG A 456 -1.31 24.26 -4.48
C ARG A 456 -1.61 25.13 -5.70
N GLY A 457 -2.69 24.82 -6.44
CA GLY A 457 -3.11 25.58 -7.61
C GLY A 457 -2.16 25.47 -8.81
N VAL A 458 -1.37 24.40 -8.90
CA VAL A 458 -0.46 24.13 -10.01
C VAL A 458 -1.17 23.27 -11.05
N ASN A 459 -1.23 23.74 -12.30
CA ASN A 459 -1.79 22.95 -13.41
C ASN A 459 -0.98 21.66 -13.62
N VAL A 460 -1.66 20.52 -13.70
CA VAL A 460 -1.10 19.17 -13.84
C VAL A 460 -1.10 18.69 -15.30
N GLU A 461 -1.93 19.26 -16.16
CA GLU A 461 -2.15 18.75 -17.52
C GLU A 461 -0.89 18.83 -18.39
N GLY A 462 -0.62 17.72 -19.10
CA GLY A 462 0.48 17.59 -20.06
C GLY A 462 1.88 17.56 -19.45
N LYS A 463 2.01 17.66 -18.13
CA LYS A 463 3.31 17.72 -17.46
C LYS A 463 3.85 16.35 -17.12
N ASP A 464 5.15 16.18 -17.35
CA ASP A 464 5.86 15.02 -16.85
C ASP A 464 6.15 15.13 -15.34
N ARG A 465 6.64 14.04 -14.74
CA ARG A 465 6.94 13.98 -13.30
C ARG A 465 7.91 15.08 -12.86
N ASP A 466 8.93 15.36 -13.67
CA ASP A 466 10.00 16.28 -13.30
C ASP A 466 9.49 17.73 -13.41
N GLU A 467 8.64 18.03 -14.39
CA GLU A 467 7.92 19.29 -14.53
C GLU A 467 6.93 19.54 -13.39
N LEU A 468 6.22 18.50 -12.93
CA LEU A 468 5.35 18.59 -11.75
C LEU A 468 6.16 18.91 -10.49
N LEU A 469 7.28 18.22 -10.27
CA LEU A 469 8.17 18.46 -9.13
C LEU A 469 8.74 19.90 -9.15
N ALA A 470 9.24 20.35 -10.29
CA ALA A 470 9.78 21.70 -10.43
C ALA A 470 8.70 22.78 -10.22
N ALA A 471 7.50 22.58 -10.78
CA ALA A 471 6.39 23.51 -10.62
C ALA A 471 5.90 23.57 -9.16
N LEU A 472 5.86 22.42 -8.48
CA LEU A 472 5.47 22.31 -7.08
C LEU A 472 6.52 22.95 -6.15
N ALA A 473 7.82 22.69 -6.38
CA ALA A 473 8.91 23.33 -5.66
C ALA A 473 8.86 24.86 -5.80
N ALA A 474 8.65 25.36 -7.03
CA ALA A 474 8.50 26.80 -7.29
C ALA A 474 7.26 27.42 -6.63
N ALA A 475 6.13 26.71 -6.60
CA ALA A 475 4.92 27.19 -5.90
C ALA A 475 5.13 27.26 -4.38
N THR A 476 5.88 26.31 -3.82
CA THR A 476 6.17 26.24 -2.38
C THR A 476 7.08 27.38 -1.92
N ASN A 477 8.16 27.63 -2.68
CA ASN A 477 9.10 28.70 -2.37
C ASN A 477 8.49 30.10 -2.54
N ARG A 478 7.53 30.27 -3.45
CA ARG A 478 6.80 31.55 -3.62
C ARG A 478 5.90 31.89 -2.44
N LYS A 479 5.24 30.90 -1.83
CA LYS A 479 4.32 31.12 -0.69
C LYS A 479 5.09 31.45 0.60
N ALA A 480 6.29 30.90 0.77
CA ALA A 480 7.18 31.23 1.88
C ALA A 480 7.69 32.69 1.83
N LEU A 481 7.73 33.34 0.66
CA LEU A 481 8.14 34.73 0.52
C LEU A 481 7.05 35.75 0.88
N THR A 482 5.77 35.35 0.87
CA THR A 482 4.64 36.29 1.04
C THR A 482 4.05 36.32 2.45
N ASP A 483 4.40 35.36 3.31
CA ASP A 483 3.98 35.31 4.73
C ASP A 483 5.19 35.54 5.66
N GLY A 484 5.59 36.80 5.82
CA GLY A 484 6.29 37.30 7.01
C GLY A 484 7.79 37.59 6.88
N GLY A 485 8.15 38.88 6.89
CA GLY A 485 9.48 39.35 7.31
C GLY A 485 10.14 40.34 6.35
N GLN A 486 9.81 41.62 6.50
CA GLN A 486 10.50 42.73 5.86
C GLN A 486 11.94 42.81 6.35
N THR A 487 12.91 42.31 5.57
CA THR A 487 14.27 42.84 5.57
C THR A 487 14.73 42.94 4.12
N GLY A 488 14.91 44.17 3.65
CA GLY A 488 15.33 44.46 2.28
C GLY A 488 16.76 43.99 2.03
N ALA A 489 16.96 43.29 0.93
CA ALA A 489 18.25 43.19 0.25
C ALA A 489 18.05 42.83 -1.22
N SER A 490 18.39 43.79 -2.08
CA SER A 490 18.90 43.67 -3.45
C SER A 490 18.36 42.54 -4.34
N ALA A 491 17.59 42.96 -5.34
CA ALA A 491 17.47 42.24 -6.60
C ALA A 491 18.86 42.05 -7.24
N GLY A 492 19.23 40.79 -7.53
CA GLY A 492 20.43 40.46 -8.30
C GLY A 492 21.49 39.65 -7.54
N ALA A 493 21.15 38.46 -7.07
CA ALA A 493 22.12 37.40 -6.78
C ALA A 493 21.39 36.05 -6.87
N GLY A 494 22.03 35.04 -7.47
CA GLY A 494 21.43 33.74 -7.73
C GLY A 494 20.73 33.16 -6.51
N VAL A 495 19.55 32.58 -6.72
CA VAL A 495 18.89 31.72 -5.73
C VAL A 495 19.93 30.69 -5.32
N SER A 496 20.49 30.82 -4.11
CA SER A 496 21.29 29.74 -3.54
C SER A 496 20.34 28.56 -3.46
N THR A 497 20.55 27.57 -4.33
CA THR A 497 19.93 26.26 -4.20
C THR A 497 20.32 25.78 -2.81
N GLY A 498 19.38 25.82 -1.86
CA GLY A 498 19.60 25.42 -0.46
C GLY A 498 19.88 23.92 -0.29
N LEU A 499 20.63 23.32 -1.22
CA LEU A 499 21.10 21.95 -1.12
C LEU A 499 22.04 21.83 0.08
N THR A 500 21.63 21.02 1.04
CA THR A 500 22.50 20.56 2.13
C THR A 500 22.81 19.07 1.93
N VAL A 501 23.90 18.58 2.53
CA VAL A 501 24.25 17.15 2.48
C VAL A 501 23.10 16.28 3.01
N ASP A 502 22.39 16.76 4.03
CA ASP A 502 21.26 16.04 4.65
C ASP A 502 20.00 15.98 3.76
N SER A 503 19.89 16.91 2.81
CA SER A 503 18.77 17.00 1.86
C SER A 503 18.85 15.98 0.73
N LEU A 504 20.04 15.41 0.48
CA LEU A 504 20.23 14.41 -0.56
C LEU A 504 19.87 12.98 -0.10
N PRO A 505 19.46 12.12 -1.06
CA PRO A 505 19.23 10.71 -0.78
C PRO A 505 20.53 10.00 -0.37
N SER A 506 20.44 9.12 0.62
CA SER A 506 21.58 8.31 1.06
C SER A 506 22.09 7.34 -0.02
N ASN A 507 21.24 7.04 -1.02
CA ASN A 507 21.49 6.07 -2.06
C ASN A 507 21.77 6.71 -3.44
N LEU A 508 22.22 7.97 -3.49
CA LEU A 508 22.40 8.79 -4.69
C LEU A 508 23.09 8.04 -5.85
N HIS A 509 24.23 7.39 -5.61
CA HIS A 509 24.99 6.67 -6.64
C HIS A 509 24.32 5.39 -7.15
N SER A 510 23.29 4.89 -6.46
CA SER A 510 22.52 3.71 -6.89
C SER A 510 21.25 4.06 -7.65
N MET A 511 20.96 5.36 -7.81
CA MET A 511 19.77 5.86 -8.47
C MET A 511 19.91 5.81 -9.98
N ASN A 512 18.80 5.60 -10.69
CA ASN A 512 18.79 5.73 -12.14
C ASN A 512 18.65 7.20 -12.58
N LEU A 513 18.87 7.45 -13.87
CA LEU A 513 18.81 8.79 -14.45
C LEU A 513 17.47 9.51 -14.17
N ARG A 514 16.33 8.80 -14.23
CA ARG A 514 15.01 9.39 -13.99
C ARG A 514 14.90 9.88 -12.54
N GLN A 515 15.37 9.08 -11.60
CA GLN A 515 15.37 9.44 -10.18
C GLN A 515 16.25 10.64 -9.89
N LEU A 516 17.47 10.66 -10.46
CA LEU A 516 18.39 11.79 -10.29
C LEU A 516 17.78 13.07 -10.85
N LYS A 517 17.10 13.02 -12.01
CA LYS A 517 16.35 14.16 -12.56
C LYS A 517 15.21 14.62 -11.65
N SER A 518 14.46 13.69 -11.06
CA SER A 518 13.41 14.03 -10.08
C SER A 518 13.99 14.68 -8.81
N VAL A 519 15.16 14.23 -8.33
CA VAL A 519 15.87 14.88 -7.21
C VAL A 519 16.27 16.30 -7.61
N CYS A 520 16.93 16.48 -8.76
CA CYS A 520 17.27 17.80 -9.28
C CYS A 520 16.03 18.71 -9.35
N ALA A 521 14.93 18.22 -9.91
CA ALA A 521 13.68 18.98 -10.06
C ALA A 521 13.08 19.40 -8.70
N ALA A 522 13.12 18.52 -7.69
CA ALA A 522 12.67 18.83 -6.34
C ALA A 522 13.47 19.97 -5.69
N HIS A 523 14.75 20.09 -6.03
CA HIS A 523 15.63 21.18 -5.63
C HIS A 523 15.64 22.39 -6.59
N GLY A 524 14.81 22.38 -7.64
CA GLY A 524 14.75 23.45 -8.64
C GLY A 524 15.95 23.49 -9.61
N ILE A 525 16.71 22.40 -9.72
CA ILE A 525 17.83 22.24 -10.64
C ILE A 525 17.32 21.54 -11.92
N LYS A 526 17.68 22.09 -13.09
CA LYS A 526 17.44 21.45 -14.38
C LYS A 526 18.74 20.82 -14.90
N PRO A 527 18.91 19.50 -14.77
CA PRO A 527 20.17 18.87 -15.13
C PRO A 527 20.35 18.85 -16.65
N LYS A 528 21.59 19.08 -17.11
CA LYS A 528 21.98 18.97 -18.53
C LYS A 528 22.53 17.59 -18.87
N GLY A 529 23.04 16.88 -17.86
CA GLY A 529 23.54 15.53 -17.98
C GLY A 529 22.54 14.54 -18.60
N THR A 530 23.06 13.68 -19.47
CA THR A 530 22.33 12.57 -20.11
C THR A 530 22.64 11.22 -19.48
N THR A 531 23.71 11.14 -18.69
CA THR A 531 24.10 9.94 -17.93
C THR A 531 23.93 10.15 -16.42
N PRO A 532 23.72 9.09 -15.62
CA PRO A 532 23.63 9.19 -14.17
C PRO A 532 24.83 9.94 -13.55
N ASP A 533 26.05 9.62 -14.00
CA ASP A 533 27.28 10.21 -13.46
C ASP A 533 27.39 11.72 -13.76
N GLU A 534 26.94 12.16 -14.93
CA GLU A 534 26.90 13.60 -15.28
C GLU A 534 25.93 14.36 -14.35
N VAL A 535 24.75 13.78 -14.08
CA VAL A 535 23.76 14.41 -13.22
C VAL A 535 24.22 14.44 -11.75
N ILE A 536 24.88 13.37 -11.28
CA ILE A 536 25.47 13.33 -9.93
C ILE A 536 26.53 14.43 -9.78
N LYS A 537 27.44 14.57 -10.77
CA LYS A 537 28.45 15.64 -10.76
C LYS A 537 27.82 17.03 -10.78
N GLU A 538 26.71 17.22 -11.48
CA GLU A 538 25.96 18.48 -11.47
C GLU A 538 25.33 18.78 -10.10
N LEU A 539 24.80 17.77 -9.42
CA LEU A 539 24.27 17.89 -8.05
C LEU A 539 25.38 18.21 -7.05
N GLU A 540 26.50 17.48 -7.09
CA GLU A 540 27.66 17.72 -6.25
C GLU A 540 28.22 19.15 -6.47
N ARG A 541 28.32 19.59 -7.73
CA ARG A 541 28.75 20.96 -8.05
C ARG A 541 27.76 22.02 -7.52
N ALA A 542 26.46 21.74 -7.54
CA ALA A 542 25.45 22.63 -6.98
C ALA A 542 25.52 22.72 -5.45
N MET A 543 26.02 21.68 -4.77
CA MET A 543 26.25 21.68 -3.31
C MET A 543 27.51 22.41 -2.90
N TYR A 544 28.64 22.08 -3.53
CA TYR A 544 29.96 22.51 -3.08
C TYR A 544 30.46 23.77 -3.80
N GLY A 545 29.71 24.29 -4.78
CA GLY A 545 30.25 25.25 -5.73
C GLY A 545 31.36 24.64 -6.58
N SER A 546 32.13 25.44 -7.30
CA SER A 546 33.18 24.97 -8.23
C SER A 546 34.38 24.25 -7.57
N SER A 547 34.34 23.95 -6.26
CA SER A 547 35.35 23.13 -5.58
C SER A 547 35.04 21.64 -5.72
N GLU A 548 36.10 20.84 -5.89
CA GLU A 548 36.11 19.45 -6.37
C GLU A 548 35.10 18.47 -5.71
N PRO A 549 34.59 17.49 -6.49
CA PRO A 549 33.69 16.45 -5.98
C PRO A 549 34.40 15.47 -5.03
N LEU A 550 33.66 15.03 -4.00
CA LEU A 550 34.06 13.97 -3.07
C LEU A 550 34.15 12.63 -3.81
N LEU A 551 35.37 12.20 -4.15
CA LEU A 551 35.67 10.79 -4.37
C LEU A 551 35.51 10.06 -3.03
N LEU A 552 34.32 9.49 -2.78
CA LEU A 552 34.13 8.44 -1.79
C LEU A 552 34.25 7.10 -2.53
N GLU A 553 35.39 6.43 -2.35
CA GLU A 553 35.60 5.02 -2.69
C GLU A 553 34.68 4.07 -1.91
#